data_AF-A0A0G0EZ07-F1
#
_entry.id   AF-A0A0G0EZ07-F1
#
_cell.length_a   1.000
_cell.length_b   1.000
_cell.length_c   1.000
_cell.angle_alpha   90.00
_cell.angle_beta   90.00
_cell.angle_gamma   90.00
#
_symmetry.space_group_name_H-M   'P 1'
#
loop_
_entity.id
_entity.type
_entity.pdbx_description
1 polymer ?
#
loop_
_entity_poly.entity_id
_entity_poly.type
_entity_poly.pdbx_seq_one_letter_code
_entity_poly.pdbx_strand_id
1 'polypeptide(L)'
;METFLLNLLSGVGQINFQVVWKLLAVAFVIFWIVVLDWVWLDAGERTSNKTARVIYLLLVIFLNVFGWIIYLILRPSQTIEQIYWADLERRYLKYETSELDDCAKCGTQLYPGYTFCPNCGFEIKVKCKSCDVYIEKNSEYCPFCGAKAKKDILEPEDIAPTREMMEQQIQASKEEAAMIVESEQTRYSTKKRGLAVKLGGAIIDGYQVVLDKIKRGIPSIKPEVSNDIVKETQKVTKKTSKKKKKNKKH
;
A
#
# COMPACT_ATOMS: atom_id res chain seq x y z
N MET A 1 53.68 6.61 44.08
CA MET A 1 53.16 5.24 43.83
C MET A 1 52.55 4.67 45.11
N GLU A 2 53.29 4.61 46.20
CA GLU A 2 52.82 4.09 47.50
C GLU A 2 51.64 4.88 48.10
N THR A 3 51.67 6.22 48.04
CA THR A 3 50.56 7.07 48.52
C THR A 3 49.28 6.89 47.71
N PHE A 4 49.39 6.61 46.40
CA PHE A 4 48.25 6.30 45.55
C PHE A 4 47.66 4.92 45.90
N LEU A 5 48.52 3.92 46.10
CA LEU A 5 48.09 2.58 46.54
C LEU A 5 47.47 2.60 47.94
N LEU A 6 48.00 3.40 48.86
CA LEU A 6 47.45 3.55 50.22
C LEU A 6 46.14 4.34 50.24
N ASN A 7 45.99 5.36 49.39
CA ASN A 7 44.71 6.08 49.22
C ASN A 7 43.65 5.21 48.50
N LEU A 8 44.07 4.36 47.56
CA LEU A 8 43.20 3.38 46.90
C LEU A 8 42.75 2.30 47.89
N LEU A 9 43.67 1.73 48.67
CA LEU A 9 43.40 0.65 49.62
C LEU A 9 42.60 1.13 50.85
N SER A 10 42.83 2.36 51.31
CA SER A 10 42.01 2.98 52.36
C SER A 10 40.62 3.42 51.86
N GLY A 11 40.50 3.84 50.59
CA GLY A 11 39.22 4.06 49.92
C GLY A 11 38.38 2.79 49.76
N VAL A 12 39.04 1.64 49.55
CA VAL A 12 38.41 0.31 49.54
C VAL A 12 38.05 -0.17 50.96
N GLY A 13 38.79 0.25 51.99
CA GLY A 13 38.50 -0.09 53.39
C GLY A 13 37.33 0.68 54.03
N GLN A 14 36.95 1.83 53.46
CA GLN A 14 35.87 2.71 53.94
C GLN A 14 34.63 2.66 53.02
N ILE A 15 34.40 1.53 52.34
CA ILE A 15 33.23 1.34 51.49
C ILE A 15 31.98 1.25 52.36
N ASN A 16 31.36 2.41 52.59
CA ASN A 16 30.02 2.49 53.14
C ASN A 16 29.01 2.07 52.07
N PHE A 17 27.97 1.33 52.47
CA PHE A 17 26.85 0.96 51.58
C PHE A 17 26.27 2.17 50.82
N GLN A 18 26.30 3.36 51.43
CA GLN A 18 25.86 4.60 50.81
C GLN A 18 26.72 5.05 49.62
N VAL A 19 28.05 4.88 49.69
CA VAL A 19 28.96 5.25 48.59
C VAL A 19 28.77 4.30 47.41
N VAL A 20 28.62 3.00 47.68
CA VAL A 20 28.36 1.98 46.66
C VAL A 20 27.08 2.30 45.88
N TRP A 21 25.98 2.56 46.59
CA TRP A 21 24.69 2.89 45.95
C TRP A 21 24.75 4.18 45.13
N LYS A 22 25.48 5.21 45.59
CA LYS A 22 25.68 6.45 44.81
C LYS A 22 26.45 6.19 43.52
N LEU A 23 27.56 5.44 43.59
CA LEU A 23 28.34 5.09 42.40
C LEU A 23 27.52 4.25 41.42
N LEU A 24 26.76 3.28 41.93
CA LEU A 24 25.89 2.43 41.10
C LEU A 24 24.78 3.24 40.43
N ALA A 25 24.18 4.20 41.12
CA ALA A 25 23.17 5.09 40.55
C ALA A 25 23.76 5.98 39.43
N VAL A 26 24.97 6.52 39.62
CA VAL A 26 25.66 7.31 38.57
C VAL A 26 25.97 6.44 37.35
N ALA A 27 26.51 5.24 37.56
CA ALA A 27 26.79 4.29 36.48
C ALA A 27 25.51 3.91 35.72
N PHE A 28 24.40 3.69 36.43
CA PHE A 28 23.10 3.40 35.84
C PHE A 28 22.57 4.55 34.98
N VAL A 29 22.71 5.81 35.43
CA VAL A 29 22.31 6.99 34.64
C VAL A 29 23.15 7.10 33.37
N ILE A 30 24.47 6.92 33.46
CA ILE A 30 25.36 6.94 32.28
C ILE A 30 24.95 5.83 31.29
N PHE A 31 24.72 4.62 31.80
CA PHE A 31 24.24 3.50 30.99
C PHE A 31 22.92 3.85 30.28
N TRP A 32 21.96 4.46 30.99
CA TRP A 32 20.70 4.87 30.39
C TRP A 32 20.86 5.92 29.31
N ILE A 33 21.76 6.88 29.47
CA ILE A 33 22.04 7.87 28.43
C ILE A 33 22.55 7.18 27.15
N VAL A 34 23.47 6.20 27.29
CA VAL A 34 23.97 5.41 26.15
C VAL A 34 22.83 4.63 25.48
N VAL A 35 21.93 4.03 26.26
CA VAL A 35 20.76 3.33 25.73
C VAL A 35 19.84 4.27 24.97
N LEU A 36 19.56 5.47 25.49
CA LEU A 36 18.71 6.45 24.81
C LEU A 36 19.34 6.95 23.51
N ASP A 37 20.65 7.21 23.50
CA ASP A 37 21.36 7.60 22.28
C ASP A 37 21.35 6.48 21.24
N TRP A 38 21.59 5.23 21.68
CA TRP A 38 21.46 4.05 20.83
C TRP A 38 20.06 3.92 20.23
N VAL A 39 19.00 4.08 21.02
CA VAL A 39 17.60 4.04 20.54
C VAL A 39 17.34 5.14 19.50
N TRP A 40 17.89 6.34 19.69
CA TRP A 40 17.71 7.45 18.75
C TRP A 40 18.38 7.18 17.39
N LEU A 41 19.63 6.71 17.41
CA LEU A 41 20.36 6.33 16.20
C LEU A 41 19.66 5.17 15.49
N ASP A 42 19.32 4.13 16.25
CA ASP A 42 18.70 2.92 15.74
C ASP A 42 17.32 3.17 15.10
N ALA A 43 16.45 3.91 15.79
CA ALA A 43 15.17 4.31 15.24
C ALA A 43 15.36 5.18 13.99
N GLY A 44 16.49 5.88 13.87
CA GLY A 44 16.78 6.70 12.71
C GLY A 44 17.13 5.95 11.44
N GLU A 45 17.73 4.78 11.55
CA GLU A 45 18.00 3.88 10.42
C GLU A 45 16.72 3.18 9.91
N ARG A 46 15.69 3.10 10.76
CA ARG A 46 14.44 2.38 10.50
C ARG A 46 13.28 3.27 10.08
N THR A 47 13.24 4.51 10.55
CA THR A 47 12.16 5.44 10.23
C THR A 47 12.65 6.86 9.93
N SER A 48 12.12 7.42 8.84
CA SER A 48 12.35 8.81 8.44
C SER A 48 11.49 9.79 9.24
N ASN A 49 10.40 9.31 9.85
CA ASN A 49 9.46 10.14 10.58
C ASN A 49 10.05 10.54 11.94
N LYS A 50 10.36 11.82 12.11
CA LYS A 50 10.90 12.38 13.37
C LYS A 50 9.98 12.17 14.56
N THR A 51 8.67 12.23 14.34
CA THR A 51 7.65 12.04 15.38
C THR A 51 7.69 10.63 15.96
N ALA A 52 7.76 9.61 15.11
CA ALA A 52 7.88 8.21 15.54
C ALA A 52 9.15 8.01 16.39
N ARG A 53 10.27 8.64 15.98
CA ARG A 53 11.54 8.58 16.71
C ARG A 53 11.43 9.17 18.12
N VAL A 54 10.80 10.34 18.25
CA VAL A 54 10.58 11.00 19.55
C VAL A 54 9.61 10.18 20.42
N ILE A 55 8.57 9.59 19.84
CA ILE A 55 7.63 8.72 20.56
C ILE A 55 8.36 7.50 21.15
N TYR A 56 9.25 6.86 20.40
CA TYR A 56 10.05 5.74 20.92
C TYR A 56 10.98 6.16 22.05
N LEU A 57 11.66 7.31 21.95
CA LEU A 57 12.46 7.83 23.05
C LEU A 57 11.61 8.11 24.30
N LEU A 58 10.47 8.79 24.13
CA LEU A 58 9.59 9.13 25.24
C LEU A 58 9.07 7.86 25.93
N LEU A 59 8.73 6.83 25.16
CA LEU A 59 8.32 5.53 25.65
C LEU A 59 9.42 4.87 26.51
N VAL A 60 10.67 4.87 26.03
CA VAL A 60 11.82 4.30 26.78
C VAL A 60 12.12 5.12 28.03
N ILE A 61 12.02 6.45 27.98
CA ILE A 61 12.23 7.33 29.14
C ILE A 61 11.15 7.10 30.21
N PHE A 62 9.88 7.03 29.82
CA PHE A 62 8.77 6.93 30.78
C PHE A 62 8.64 5.52 31.39
N LEU A 63 8.80 4.46 30.58
CA LEU A 63 8.67 3.08 31.03
C LEU A 63 10.03 2.42 31.41
N ASN A 64 11.15 3.16 31.31
CA ASN A 64 12.51 2.69 31.60
C ASN A 64 12.81 1.34 30.91
N VAL A 65 13.16 0.31 31.70
CA VAL A 65 13.50 -1.05 31.22
C VAL A 65 12.36 -1.65 30.41
N PHE A 66 11.11 -1.52 30.87
CA PHE A 66 9.96 -2.05 30.15
C PHE A 66 9.76 -1.32 28.82
N GLY A 67 10.02 -0.01 28.81
CA GLY A 67 9.96 0.78 27.58
C GLY A 67 10.99 0.32 26.56
N TRP A 68 12.22 0.05 26.99
CA TRP A 68 13.27 -0.49 26.12
C TRP A 68 12.89 -1.87 25.54
N ILE A 69 12.33 -2.77 26.36
CA ILE A 69 11.86 -4.08 25.88
C ILE A 69 10.72 -3.94 24.87
N ILE A 70 9.72 -3.10 25.16
CA ILE A 70 8.60 -2.83 24.26
C ILE A 70 9.13 -2.22 22.94
N TYR A 71 10.09 -1.31 23.03
CA TYR A 71 10.76 -0.76 21.85
C TYR A 71 11.40 -1.85 20.99
N LEU A 72 12.15 -2.79 21.58
CA LEU A 72 12.77 -3.89 20.82
C LEU A 72 11.75 -4.75 20.08
N ILE A 73 10.53 -4.90 20.62
CA ILE A 73 9.43 -5.65 20.00
C ILE A 73 8.76 -4.82 18.88
N LEU A 74 8.53 -3.52 19.12
CA LEU A 74 7.85 -2.64 18.16
C LEU A 74 8.76 -2.17 17.02
N ARG A 75 10.08 -2.20 17.26
CA ARG A 75 11.13 -1.78 16.32
C ARG A 75 10.98 -2.53 14.99
N PRO A 76 10.90 -1.81 13.84
CA PRO A 76 10.87 -2.43 12.53
C PRO A 76 12.09 -3.35 12.30
N SER A 77 11.86 -4.53 11.70
CA SER A 77 12.92 -5.52 11.47
C SER A 77 13.87 -5.13 10.33
N GLN A 78 13.38 -4.38 9.33
CA GLN A 78 14.18 -3.93 8.19
C GLN A 78 14.54 -2.45 8.32
N THR A 79 15.77 -2.12 7.91
CA THR A 79 16.22 -0.73 7.79
C THR A 79 15.75 -0.12 6.47
N ILE A 80 15.68 1.21 6.40
CA ILE A 80 15.28 1.92 5.18
C ILE A 80 16.20 1.57 4.02
N GLU A 81 17.49 1.41 4.31
CA GLU A 81 18.50 1.04 3.33
C GLU A 81 18.25 -0.35 2.75
N GLN A 82 17.94 -1.35 3.58
CA GLN A 82 17.62 -2.71 3.13
C GLN A 82 16.39 -2.72 2.23
N ILE A 83 15.34 -1.97 2.59
CA ILE A 83 14.12 -1.85 1.77
C ILE A 83 14.46 -1.21 0.42
N TYR A 84 15.32 -0.19 0.43
CA TYR A 84 15.76 0.49 -0.77
C TYR A 84 16.54 -0.44 -1.71
N TRP A 85 17.55 -1.16 -1.20
CA TRP A 85 18.33 -2.12 -2.00
C TRP A 85 17.45 -3.24 -2.54
N ALA A 86 16.53 -3.78 -1.74
CA ALA A 86 15.61 -4.82 -2.18
C ALA A 86 14.60 -4.33 -3.25
N ASP A 87 14.24 -3.04 -3.23
CA ASP A 87 13.43 -2.45 -4.30
C ASP A 87 14.25 -2.23 -5.58
N LEU A 88 15.48 -1.75 -5.45
CA LEU A 88 16.39 -1.54 -6.58
C LEU A 88 16.71 -2.86 -7.28
N GLU A 89 17.01 -3.91 -6.52
CA GLU A 89 17.27 -5.25 -7.05
C GLU A 89 16.05 -5.80 -7.80
N ARG A 90 14.84 -5.67 -7.24
CA ARG A 90 13.60 -6.06 -7.94
C ARG A 90 13.41 -5.31 -9.26
N ARG A 91 13.74 -4.02 -9.31
CA ARG A 91 13.68 -3.23 -10.55
C ARG A 91 14.74 -3.67 -11.56
N TYR A 92 15.95 -3.97 -11.09
CA TYR A 92 17.04 -4.46 -11.94
C TYR A 92 16.69 -5.82 -12.56
N LEU A 93 16.25 -6.79 -11.77
CA LEU A 93 15.84 -8.10 -12.28
C LEU A 93 14.71 -7.98 -13.31
N LYS A 94 13.73 -7.10 -13.06
CA LYS A 94 12.63 -6.87 -14.00
C LYS A 94 13.14 -6.30 -15.33
N TYR A 95 14.10 -5.37 -15.29
CA TYR A 95 14.72 -4.80 -16.49
C TYR A 95 15.49 -5.87 -17.28
N GLU A 96 16.33 -6.65 -16.59
CA GLU A 96 17.11 -7.72 -17.22
C GLU A 96 16.21 -8.75 -17.91
N THR A 97 15.11 -9.15 -17.26
CA THR A 97 14.12 -10.06 -17.88
C THR A 97 13.28 -9.42 -18.98
N SER A 98 13.19 -8.08 -19.05
CA SER A 98 12.35 -7.41 -20.05
C SER A 98 12.93 -7.41 -21.46
N GLU A 99 14.23 -7.68 -21.61
CA GLU A 99 14.87 -7.86 -22.91
C GLU A 99 14.65 -9.26 -23.50
N LEU A 100 14.19 -10.22 -22.68
CA LEU A 100 13.90 -11.58 -23.11
C LEU A 100 12.40 -11.77 -23.28
N ASP A 101 12.00 -12.28 -24.45
CA ASP A 101 10.62 -12.66 -24.72
C ASP A 101 10.40 -14.13 -24.35
N ASP A 102 9.22 -14.46 -23.85
CA ASP A 102 8.83 -15.87 -23.66
C ASP A 102 7.96 -16.36 -24.82
N CYS A 103 8.17 -17.60 -25.24
CA CYS A 103 7.35 -18.22 -26.28
C CYS A 103 5.91 -18.44 -25.78
N ALA A 104 4.93 -17.78 -26.42
CA ALA A 104 3.51 -17.88 -26.07
C ALA A 104 2.92 -19.31 -26.11
N LYS A 105 3.60 -20.27 -26.78
CA LYS A 105 3.15 -21.67 -26.88
C LYS A 105 3.75 -22.59 -25.82
N CYS A 106 5.01 -22.40 -25.45
CA CYS A 106 5.75 -23.37 -24.61
C CYS A 106 6.49 -22.75 -23.41
N GLY A 107 6.49 -21.42 -23.28
CA GLY A 107 7.15 -20.71 -22.18
C GLY A 107 8.68 -20.75 -22.21
N THR A 108 9.30 -21.20 -23.30
CA THR A 108 10.76 -21.14 -23.44
C THR A 108 11.18 -19.69 -23.64
N GLN A 109 12.22 -19.28 -22.91
CA GLN A 109 12.82 -17.96 -23.00
C GLN A 109 13.57 -17.80 -24.34
N LEU A 110 13.33 -16.68 -25.02
CA LEU A 110 13.81 -16.37 -26.36
C LEU A 110 14.74 -15.17 -26.31
N TYR A 111 15.84 -15.27 -27.05
CA TYR A 111 16.73 -14.14 -27.27
C TYR A 111 16.18 -13.21 -28.36
N PRO A 112 16.59 -11.93 -28.37
CA PRO A 112 16.20 -11.01 -29.42
C PRO A 112 16.66 -11.52 -30.80
N GLY A 113 15.78 -11.39 -31.80
CA GLY A 113 16.05 -11.76 -33.20
C GLY A 113 15.46 -13.08 -33.68
N TYR A 114 14.95 -13.93 -32.79
CA TYR A 114 14.29 -15.18 -33.18
C TYR A 114 12.94 -14.90 -33.87
N THR A 115 12.72 -15.52 -35.03
CA THR A 115 11.44 -15.50 -35.76
C THR A 115 10.60 -16.73 -35.45
N PHE A 116 11.24 -17.87 -35.20
CA PHE A 116 10.64 -19.14 -34.78
C PHE A 116 11.24 -19.64 -33.48
N CYS A 117 10.43 -20.30 -32.66
CA CYS A 117 10.87 -20.87 -31.40
C CYS A 117 11.78 -22.09 -31.65
N PRO A 118 13.00 -22.14 -31.08
CA PRO A 118 13.92 -23.27 -31.29
C PRO A 118 13.44 -24.55 -30.62
N ASN A 119 12.55 -24.48 -29.61
CA ASN A 119 12.07 -25.64 -28.87
C ASN A 119 10.82 -26.27 -29.51
N CYS A 120 9.82 -25.45 -29.88
CA CYS A 120 8.52 -25.95 -30.35
C CYS A 120 8.16 -25.58 -31.80
N GLY A 121 9.01 -24.82 -32.49
CA GLY A 121 8.79 -24.37 -33.89
C GLY A 121 7.69 -23.32 -34.06
N PHE A 122 7.13 -22.77 -32.99
CA PHE A 122 6.10 -21.73 -33.08
C PHE A 122 6.65 -20.45 -33.70
N GLU A 123 5.91 -19.86 -34.65
CA GLU A 123 6.23 -18.58 -35.25
C GLU A 123 5.91 -17.44 -34.27
N ILE A 124 6.95 -16.74 -33.83
CA ILE A 124 6.87 -15.69 -32.79
C ILE A 124 6.73 -14.32 -33.43
N LYS A 125 7.45 -14.06 -34.54
CA LYS A 125 7.46 -12.77 -35.23
C LYS A 125 6.96 -12.91 -36.66
N VAL A 126 6.11 -11.98 -37.07
CA VAL A 126 5.51 -11.90 -38.42
C VAL A 126 5.90 -10.57 -39.08
N LYS A 127 5.96 -10.55 -40.41
CA LYS A 127 6.22 -9.31 -41.14
C LYS A 127 4.99 -8.40 -41.14
N CYS A 128 5.17 -7.13 -40.81
CA CYS A 128 4.12 -6.12 -40.90
C CYS A 128 3.75 -5.87 -42.36
N LYS A 129 2.46 -5.94 -42.72
CA LYS A 129 2.01 -5.71 -44.10
C LYS A 129 2.22 -4.28 -44.62
N SER A 130 2.39 -3.30 -43.72
CA SER A 130 2.57 -1.89 -44.08
C SER A 130 4.02 -1.47 -44.25
N CYS A 131 4.95 -2.01 -43.45
CA CYS A 131 6.36 -1.60 -43.45
C CYS A 131 7.38 -2.75 -43.62
N ASP A 132 6.90 -3.99 -43.77
CA ASP A 132 7.68 -5.24 -43.91
C ASP A 132 8.67 -5.56 -42.79
N VAL A 133 8.63 -4.83 -41.67
CA VAL A 133 9.44 -5.11 -40.47
C VAL A 133 8.84 -6.25 -39.65
N TYR A 134 9.68 -7.11 -39.08
CA TYR A 134 9.26 -8.17 -38.16
C TYR A 134 8.75 -7.59 -36.85
N ILE A 135 7.53 -7.96 -36.49
CA ILE A 135 6.86 -7.58 -35.24
C ILE A 135 6.39 -8.84 -34.53
N GLU A 136 6.18 -8.76 -33.21
CA GLU A 136 5.57 -9.85 -32.45
C GLU A 136 4.17 -10.17 -32.99
N LYS A 137 3.87 -11.47 -33.10
CA LYS A 137 2.58 -11.96 -33.62
C LYS A 137 1.37 -11.54 -32.78
N ASN A 138 1.57 -11.30 -31.49
CA ASN A 138 0.52 -10.86 -30.56
C ASN A 138 0.42 -9.33 -30.42
N SER A 139 1.27 -8.56 -31.11
CA SER A 139 1.16 -7.11 -31.10
C SER A 139 -0.15 -6.68 -31.77
N GLU A 140 -0.89 -5.75 -31.16
CA GLU A 140 -2.11 -5.19 -31.76
C GLU A 140 -1.75 -4.13 -32.82
N TYR A 141 -0.67 -3.39 -32.58
CA TYR A 141 -0.14 -2.34 -33.44
C TYR A 141 1.34 -2.56 -33.70
N CYS A 142 1.78 -2.22 -34.92
CA CYS A 142 3.20 -2.21 -35.25
C CYS A 142 3.92 -1.08 -34.49
N PRO A 143 4.95 -1.37 -33.67
CA PRO A 143 5.69 -0.34 -32.93
C PRO A 143 6.50 0.61 -33.84
N PHE A 144 6.77 0.22 -35.08
CA PHE A 144 7.55 1.02 -36.04
C PHE A 144 6.67 1.97 -36.86
N CYS A 145 5.53 1.51 -37.39
CA CYS A 145 4.68 2.31 -38.29
C CYS A 145 3.28 2.65 -37.74
N GLY A 146 2.89 2.08 -36.60
CA GLY A 146 1.59 2.31 -35.96
C GLY A 146 0.38 1.64 -36.62
N ALA A 147 0.57 0.89 -37.72
CA ALA A 147 -0.53 0.17 -38.37
C ALA A 147 -1.03 -0.99 -37.50
N LYS A 148 -2.35 -1.25 -37.50
CA LYS A 148 -2.94 -2.44 -36.86
C LYS A 148 -2.33 -3.71 -37.46
N ALA A 149 -1.79 -4.58 -36.61
CA ALA A 149 -1.11 -5.81 -37.02
C ALA A 149 -2.10 -6.94 -37.33
N LYS A 150 -3.19 -7.05 -36.57
CA LYS A 150 -4.35 -7.87 -36.94
C LYS A 150 -5.30 -7.04 -37.80
N LYS A 151 -5.70 -7.56 -38.96
CA LYS A 151 -6.94 -7.11 -39.60
C LYS A 151 -8.07 -7.67 -38.76
N ASP A 152 -8.93 -6.79 -38.28
CA ASP A 152 -10.21 -7.15 -37.69
C ASP A 152 -10.89 -8.12 -38.69
N ILE A 153 -10.89 -9.42 -38.40
CA ILE A 153 -11.87 -10.33 -38.99
C ILE A 153 -13.14 -9.78 -38.40
N LEU A 154 -13.94 -9.09 -39.23
CA LEU A 154 -15.19 -8.44 -38.87
C LEU A 154 -15.88 -9.26 -37.77
N GLU A 155 -15.70 -8.84 -36.52
CA GLU A 155 -16.46 -9.42 -35.42
C GLU A 155 -17.91 -9.06 -35.75
N PRO A 156 -18.82 -10.05 -35.81
CA PRO A 156 -20.23 -9.71 -35.90
C PRO A 156 -20.53 -8.75 -34.76
N GLU A 157 -21.18 -7.62 -35.07
CA GLU A 157 -21.52 -6.62 -34.06
C GLU A 157 -22.17 -7.34 -32.86
N ASP A 158 -21.45 -7.38 -31.74
CA ASP A 158 -22.00 -7.80 -30.46
C ASP A 158 -23.04 -6.75 -30.09
N ILE A 159 -24.29 -7.01 -30.48
CA ILE A 159 -25.45 -6.24 -30.07
C ILE A 159 -25.50 -6.38 -28.55
N ALA A 160 -25.05 -5.34 -27.83
CA ALA A 160 -25.11 -5.32 -26.38
C ALA A 160 -26.54 -5.68 -25.95
N PRO A 161 -26.72 -6.63 -25.00
CA PRO A 161 -28.03 -7.04 -24.56
C PRO A 161 -28.81 -5.81 -24.08
N THR A 162 -30.09 -5.72 -24.45
CA THR A 162 -30.95 -4.62 -24.04
C THR A 162 -31.04 -4.57 -22.51
N ARG A 163 -31.28 -3.38 -21.95
CA ARG A 163 -31.36 -3.18 -20.48
C ARG A 163 -32.32 -4.17 -19.81
N GLU A 164 -33.44 -4.45 -20.47
CA GLU A 164 -34.44 -5.41 -20.01
C GLU A 164 -33.89 -6.84 -19.90
N MET A 165 -33.09 -7.28 -20.89
CA MET A 165 -32.45 -8.60 -20.84
C MET A 165 -31.39 -8.67 -19.73
N MET A 166 -30.65 -7.59 -19.51
CA MET A 166 -29.65 -7.52 -18.44
C MET A 166 -30.29 -7.53 -17.05
N GLU A 167 -31.41 -6.84 -16.86
CA GLU A 167 -32.18 -6.85 -15.61
C GLU A 167 -32.77 -8.23 -15.32
N GLN A 168 -33.30 -8.90 -16.35
CA GLN A 168 -33.79 -10.28 -16.23
C GLN A 168 -32.68 -11.25 -15.84
N GLN A 169 -31.48 -11.12 -16.41
CA GLN A 169 -30.33 -11.94 -16.04
C GLN A 169 -29.88 -11.71 -14.60
N ILE A 170 -29.81 -10.45 -14.15
CA ILE A 170 -29.46 -10.12 -12.76
C ILE A 170 -30.47 -10.71 -11.78
N GLN A 171 -31.77 -10.59 -12.10
CA GLN A 171 -32.83 -11.11 -11.25
C GLN A 171 -32.82 -12.65 -11.21
N ALA A 172 -32.62 -13.31 -12.35
CA ALA A 172 -32.50 -14.76 -12.43
C ALA A 172 -31.30 -15.27 -11.62
N SER A 173 -30.11 -14.66 -11.77
CA SER A 173 -28.93 -15.02 -10.98
C SER A 173 -29.11 -14.74 -9.48
N LYS A 174 -29.85 -13.69 -9.11
CA LYS A 174 -30.15 -13.38 -7.70
C LYS A 174 -31.11 -14.40 -7.07
N GLU A 175 -32.12 -14.83 -7.82
CA GLU A 175 -33.07 -15.86 -7.39
C GLU A 175 -32.40 -17.23 -7.27
N GLU A 176 -31.54 -17.58 -8.23
CA GLU A 176 -30.72 -18.79 -8.16
C GLU A 176 -29.78 -18.76 -6.94
N ALA A 177 -29.06 -17.66 -6.73
CA ALA A 177 -28.21 -17.50 -5.53
C ALA A 177 -29.02 -17.57 -4.22
N ALA A 178 -30.24 -17.03 -4.18
CA ALA A 178 -31.12 -17.13 -3.02
C ALA A 178 -31.54 -18.58 -2.76
N MET A 179 -31.92 -19.33 -3.80
CA MET A 179 -32.27 -20.75 -3.70
C MET A 179 -31.08 -21.61 -3.28
N ILE A 180 -29.87 -21.34 -3.77
CA ILE A 180 -28.65 -22.04 -3.35
C ILE A 180 -28.38 -21.77 -1.87
N VAL A 181 -28.48 -20.52 -1.41
CA VAL A 181 -28.28 -20.18 0.01
C VAL A 181 -29.32 -20.84 0.91
N GLU A 182 -30.57 -20.94 0.45
CA GLU A 182 -31.67 -21.57 1.21
C GLU A 182 -31.55 -23.10 1.25
N SER A 183 -31.16 -23.72 0.12
CA SER A 183 -31.05 -25.17 -0.01
C SER A 183 -29.75 -25.75 0.56
N GLU A 184 -28.60 -25.07 0.41
CA GLU A 184 -27.31 -25.59 0.86
C GLU A 184 -27.06 -25.44 2.36
N GLN A 185 -27.98 -24.81 3.13
CA GLN A 185 -27.82 -24.53 4.56
C GLN A 185 -26.36 -24.18 4.92
N THR A 186 -25.75 -23.25 4.17
CA THR A 186 -24.37 -22.86 4.45
C THR A 186 -24.28 -22.32 5.87
N ARG A 187 -23.14 -22.54 6.55
CA ARG A 187 -22.89 -22.12 7.95
C ARG A 187 -23.13 -20.62 8.22
N TYR A 188 -23.36 -19.82 7.19
CA TYR A 188 -23.71 -18.40 7.26
C TYR A 188 -25.22 -18.12 7.19
N SER A 189 -26.08 -19.14 7.26
CA SER A 189 -27.52 -18.99 7.40
C SER A 189 -27.82 -18.08 8.59
N THR A 190 -28.36 -16.90 8.26
CA THR A 190 -28.72 -15.78 9.15
C THR A 190 -29.81 -16.12 10.17
N LYS A 191 -30.18 -17.41 10.29
CA LYS A 191 -31.21 -17.92 11.20
C LYS A 191 -30.79 -17.90 12.67
N LYS A 192 -29.49 -17.82 12.98
CA LYS A 192 -28.99 -17.49 14.33
C LYS A 192 -28.49 -16.04 14.36
N ARG A 193 -29.38 -15.10 14.71
CA ARG A 193 -29.04 -13.69 14.99
C ARG A 193 -28.03 -13.63 16.14
N GLY A 194 -26.74 -13.68 15.83
CA GLY A 194 -25.65 -13.60 16.80
C GLY A 194 -25.65 -12.26 17.54
N LEU A 195 -25.20 -12.30 18.80
CA LEU A 195 -25.06 -11.14 19.69
C LEU A 195 -24.35 -9.95 19.01
N ALA A 196 -23.36 -10.23 18.16
CA ALA A 196 -22.59 -9.24 17.41
C ALA A 196 -23.44 -8.40 16.44
N VAL A 197 -24.45 -8.99 15.79
CA VAL A 197 -25.32 -8.26 14.84
C VAL A 197 -26.28 -7.34 15.60
N LYS A 198 -26.76 -7.77 16.78
CA LYS A 198 -27.58 -6.94 17.68
C LYS A 198 -26.78 -5.77 18.25
N LEU A 199 -25.54 -6.03 18.67
CA LEU A 199 -24.63 -5.00 19.17
C LEU A 199 -24.26 -4.00 18.07
N GLY A 200 -24.01 -4.47 16.84
CA GLY A 200 -23.77 -3.60 15.68
C GLY A 200 -24.95 -2.67 15.40
N GLY A 201 -26.19 -3.19 15.40
CA GLY A 201 -27.41 -2.38 15.26
C GLY A 201 -27.56 -1.32 16.36
N ALA A 202 -27.32 -1.70 17.62
CA ALA A 202 -27.42 -0.78 18.76
C ALA A 202 -26.37 0.35 18.72
N ILE A 203 -25.16 0.07 18.21
CA ILE A 203 -24.11 1.08 18.04
C ILE A 203 -24.47 2.07 16.92
N ILE A 204 -25.02 1.58 15.81
CA ILE A 204 -25.43 2.42 14.67
C ILE A 204 -26.62 3.32 15.06
N ASP A 205 -27.62 2.75 15.74
CA ASP A 205 -28.76 3.51 16.26
C ASP A 205 -28.31 4.54 17.31
N GLY A 206 -27.36 4.16 18.19
CA GLY A 206 -26.75 5.07 19.15
C GLY A 206 -26.04 6.25 18.47
N TYR A 207 -25.33 6.01 17.37
CA TYR A 207 -24.65 7.07 16.61
C TYR A 207 -25.65 8.01 15.92
N GLN A 208 -26.74 7.47 15.36
CA GLN A 208 -27.81 8.30 14.79
C GLN A 208 -28.49 9.17 15.83
N VAL A 209 -28.79 8.65 17.02
CA VAL A 209 -29.39 9.43 18.12
C VAL A 209 -28.44 10.52 18.61
N VAL A 210 -27.13 10.23 18.73
CA VAL A 210 -26.12 11.22 19.11
C VAL A 210 -25.98 12.29 18.03
N LEU A 211 -25.95 11.93 16.75
CA LEU A 211 -25.94 12.87 15.62
C LEU A 211 -27.19 13.76 15.59
N ASP A 212 -28.38 13.19 15.85
CA ASP A 212 -29.63 13.95 15.91
C ASP A 212 -29.67 14.89 17.12
N LYS A 213 -29.08 14.49 18.26
CA LYS A 213 -28.96 15.32 19.46
C LYS A 213 -27.97 16.47 19.26
N ILE A 214 -26.88 16.22 18.54
CA ILE A 214 -25.91 17.24 18.10
C ILE A 214 -26.59 18.23 17.14
N LYS A 215 -27.40 17.75 16.18
CA LYS A 215 -28.19 18.61 15.26
C LYS A 215 -29.22 19.48 15.98
N ARG A 216 -29.83 18.99 17.06
CA ARG A 216 -30.83 19.73 17.86
C ARG A 216 -30.23 20.67 18.91
N GLY A 217 -28.97 20.47 19.29
CA GLY A 217 -28.28 21.22 20.35
C GLY A 217 -27.34 22.35 19.88
N ILE A 218 -27.16 22.55 18.58
CA ILE A 218 -26.29 23.61 18.04
C ILE A 218 -27.18 24.77 17.53
N PRO A 219 -27.18 25.95 18.17
CA PRO A 219 -27.73 27.16 17.56
C PRO A 219 -26.91 27.51 16.32
N SER A 220 -27.62 27.89 15.26
CA SER A 220 -27.10 28.22 13.92
C SER A 220 -25.99 29.28 13.96
N ILE A 221 -24.74 28.84 13.96
CA ILE A 221 -23.61 29.68 13.56
C ILE A 221 -23.49 29.51 12.05
N LYS A 222 -23.92 30.53 11.28
CA LYS A 222 -23.56 30.69 9.87
C LYS A 222 -22.05 30.92 9.80
N PRO A 223 -21.28 30.10 9.08
CA PRO A 223 -20.03 30.54 8.49
C PRO A 223 -20.35 31.05 7.08
N GLU A 224 -20.37 32.37 6.91
CA GLU A 224 -20.05 32.99 5.63
C GLU A 224 -18.62 32.61 5.26
N VAL A 225 -18.43 31.69 4.31
CA VAL A 225 -17.17 31.55 3.58
C VAL A 225 -17.48 31.23 2.11
N SER A 226 -17.45 32.31 1.32
CA SER A 226 -17.11 32.42 -0.11
C SER A 226 -17.61 31.36 -1.10
N ASN A 227 -18.61 31.76 -1.89
CA ASN A 227 -19.10 31.10 -3.11
C ASN A 227 -18.14 31.17 -4.32
N ASP A 228 -16.84 31.38 -4.10
CA ASP A 228 -15.90 31.68 -5.19
C ASP A 228 -15.25 30.43 -5.81
N ILE A 229 -15.31 29.26 -5.17
CA ILE A 229 -14.61 28.06 -5.69
C ILE A 229 -15.49 27.23 -6.66
N VAL A 230 -16.82 27.36 -6.62
CA VAL A 230 -17.73 26.54 -7.46
C VAL A 230 -17.99 27.16 -8.84
N LYS A 231 -17.77 28.46 -9.02
CA LYS A 231 -17.90 29.11 -10.34
C LYS A 231 -16.70 28.89 -11.26
N GLU A 232 -15.53 28.56 -10.72
CA GLU A 232 -14.33 28.29 -11.53
C GLU A 232 -14.34 26.87 -12.13
N THR A 233 -14.84 25.87 -11.41
CA THR A 233 -14.90 24.48 -11.90
C THR A 233 -15.95 24.25 -12.99
N GLN A 234 -16.99 25.08 -13.06
CA GLN A 234 -18.04 25.00 -14.10
C GLN A 234 -17.76 25.85 -15.36
N LYS A 235 -16.85 26.85 -15.28
CA LYS A 235 -16.40 27.62 -16.46
C LYS A 235 -15.30 26.90 -17.25
N VAL A 236 -14.47 26.07 -16.61
CA VAL A 236 -13.41 25.31 -17.29
C VAL A 236 -13.99 24.14 -18.10
N THR A 237 -15.01 23.43 -17.59
CA THR A 237 -15.65 22.30 -18.28
C THR A 237 -16.57 22.69 -19.45
N LYS A 238 -17.12 23.91 -19.47
CA LYS A 238 -17.89 24.43 -20.62
C LYS A 238 -17.03 25.07 -21.72
N LYS A 239 -15.78 25.46 -21.45
CA LYS A 239 -14.85 25.98 -22.49
C LYS A 239 -14.15 24.87 -23.29
N THR A 240 -13.92 23.69 -22.73
CA THR A 240 -13.31 22.55 -23.46
C THR A 240 -14.29 21.81 -24.37
N SER A 241 -15.60 21.78 -24.09
CA SER A 241 -16.58 21.15 -24.99
C SER A 241 -16.99 22.03 -26.19
N LYS A 242 -16.83 23.36 -26.11
CA LYS A 242 -17.06 24.27 -27.25
C LYS A 242 -15.87 24.40 -28.22
N LYS A 243 -14.64 24.08 -27.80
CA LYS A 243 -13.45 24.11 -28.69
C LYS A 243 -13.30 22.82 -29.52
N LYS A 244 -13.83 21.68 -29.06
CA LYS A 244 -13.81 20.39 -29.80
C LYS A 244 -14.91 20.26 -30.89
N LYS A 245 -15.92 21.15 -30.91
CA LYS A 245 -16.98 21.17 -31.94
C LYS A 245 -16.73 22.18 -33.08
N LYS A 246 -15.64 22.96 -33.03
CA LYS A 246 -15.28 23.95 -34.07
C LYS A 246 -14.06 23.57 -34.93
N ASN A 247 -13.36 22.48 -34.61
CA ASN A 247 -12.22 21.94 -35.40
C ASN A 247 -12.58 20.66 -36.18
N LYS A 248 -13.88 20.41 -36.42
CA LYS A 248 -14.40 19.31 -37.25
C LYS A 248 -15.27 19.81 -38.41
N LYS A 249 -14.96 21.03 -38.87
CA LYS A 249 -15.43 21.64 -40.12
C LYS A 249 -14.29 22.51 -40.65
N HIS A 250 -13.30 21.84 -41.23
CA HIS A 250 -12.51 22.26 -42.39
C HIS A 250 -11.74 21.02 -42.85
#